data_AF-A0A950DMX1-F1
#
_entry.id   AF-A0A950DMX1-F1
#
_cell.length_a   1.000
_cell.length_b   1.000
_cell.length_c   1.000
_cell.angle_alpha   90.00
_cell.angle_beta   90.00
_cell.angle_gamma   90.00
#
_symmetry.space_group_name_H-M   'P 1'
#
loop_
_entity.id
_entity.type
_entity.pdbx_description
1 polymer ?
#
loop_
_entity_poly.entity_id
_entity_poly.type
_entity_poly.pdbx_seq_one_letter_code
_entity_poly.pdbx_strand_id
1 'polypeptide(L)'
;MATLRQLKDRVRSLKNTQQITRAMKMVAGAKIRRAEAAMRAARPYAQAIGACLGELAKTGGARHPLLERREVQSSGILLMTADKGLAGAFNSNLVRAALSIA
;
A
#
# COMPACT_ATOMS: atom_id res chain seq x y z
N MET A 1 -39.40 11.72 22.95
CA MET A 1 -38.83 12.93 22.31
C MET A 1 -37.37 13.04 22.67
N ALA A 2 -36.50 13.41 21.73
CA ALA A 2 -35.09 13.65 22.04
C ALA A 2 -34.97 14.87 22.97
N THR A 3 -34.30 14.71 24.10
CA THR A 3 -34.13 15.81 25.06
C THR A 3 -33.03 16.78 24.60
N LEU A 4 -33.12 18.05 24.99
CA LEU A 4 -32.07 19.05 24.74
C LEU A 4 -30.67 18.58 25.21
N ARG A 5 -30.64 17.77 26.27
CA ARG A 5 -29.42 17.12 26.76
C ARG A 5 -28.82 16.15 25.74
N GLN A 6 -29.63 15.26 25.17
CA GLN A 6 -29.18 14.31 24.15
C GLN A 6 -28.62 15.01 22.91
N LEU A 7 -29.22 16.12 22.49
CA LEU A 7 -28.69 16.93 21.38
C LEU A 7 -27.33 17.55 21.72
N LYS A 8 -27.18 18.13 22.92
CA LYS A 8 -25.88 18.68 23.37
C LYS A 8 -24.79 17.59 23.45
N ASP A 9 -25.13 16.41 23.95
CA ASP A 9 -24.20 15.29 24.05
C ASP A 9 -23.77 14.78 22.66
N ARG A 10 -24.70 14.72 21.70
CA ARG A 10 -24.38 14.37 20.30
C ARG A 10 -23.46 15.39 19.64
N VAL A 11 -23.69 16.70 19.86
CA VAL A 11 -22.80 17.76 19.35
C VAL A 11 -21.39 17.60 19.94
N ARG A 12 -21.27 17.31 21.24
CA ARG A 12 -19.98 17.06 21.89
C ARG A 12 -19.27 15.85 21.28
N SER A 13 -19.98 14.74 21.08
CA SER A 13 -19.42 13.52 20.47
C SER A 13 -18.92 13.74 19.04
N LEU A 14 -19.67 14.49 18.22
CA LEU A 14 -19.24 14.84 16.86
C LEU A 14 -18.01 15.75 16.85
N LYS A 15 -17.93 16.73 17.76
CA LYS A 15 -16.73 17.58 17.90
C LYS A 15 -15.49 16.75 18.27
N ASN A 16 -15.64 15.80 19.19
CA ASN A 16 -14.54 14.90 19.58
C ASN A 16 -14.09 14.02 18.39
N THR A 17 -15.04 13.43 17.68
CA THR A 17 -14.75 12.62 16.47
C THR A 17 -14.03 13.44 15.40
N GLN A 18 -14.42 14.70 15.21
CA GLN A 18 -13.78 15.61 14.26
C GLN A 18 -12.33 15.93 14.65
N GLN A 19 -12.05 16.14 15.94
CA GLN A 19 -10.68 16.37 16.41
C GLN A 19 -9.79 15.13 16.23
N ILE A 20 -10.30 13.94 16.56
CA ILE A 20 -9.57 12.67 16.41
C ILE A 20 -9.23 12.43 14.94
N THR A 21 -10.22 12.55 14.04
CA THR A 21 -9.99 12.33 12.60
C THR A 21 -9.07 13.38 11.99
N ARG A 22 -9.11 14.64 12.45
CA ARG A 22 -8.15 15.68 12.06
C ARG A 22 -6.72 15.32 12.48
N ALA A 23 -6.53 14.83 13.70
CA ALA A 23 -5.23 14.36 14.17
C ALA A 23 -4.73 13.16 13.35
N MET A 24 -5.61 12.17 13.11
CA MET A 24 -5.29 11.01 12.27
C MET A 24 -4.86 11.41 10.86
N LYS A 25 -5.53 12.37 10.23
CA LYS A 25 -5.16 12.91 8.91
C LYS A 25 -3.74 13.47 8.91
N MET A 26 -3.37 14.24 9.93
CA MET A 26 -2.02 14.81 10.05
C MET A 26 -0.96 13.71 10.24
N VAL A 27 -1.23 12.72 11.08
CA VAL A 27 -0.33 11.58 11.31
C VAL A 27 -0.16 10.74 10.05
N ALA A 28 -1.25 10.44 9.34
CA ALA A 28 -1.22 9.71 8.07
C ALA A 28 -0.40 10.46 7.02
N GLY A 29 -0.60 11.77 6.88
CA GLY A 29 0.19 12.61 5.97
C GLY A 29 1.68 12.60 6.31
N ALA A 30 2.04 12.64 7.60
CA ALA A 30 3.44 12.54 8.02
C ALA A 30 4.05 11.16 7.68
N LYS A 31 3.29 10.08 7.86
CA LYS A 31 3.73 8.72 7.50
C LYS A 31 3.95 8.56 6.00
N ILE A 32 3.04 9.08 5.17
CA ILE A 32 3.18 9.05 3.70
C ILE A 32 4.45 9.79 3.29
N ARG A 33 4.68 11.01 3.80
CA ARG A 33 5.90 11.77 3.49
C ARG A 33 7.18 11.02 3.87
N ARG A 34 7.20 10.35 5.02
CA ARG A 34 8.33 9.51 5.43
C ARG A 34 8.54 8.32 4.49
N ALA A 35 7.46 7.64 4.10
CA ALA A 35 7.53 6.52 3.16
C ALA A 35 8.03 6.96 1.77
N GLU A 36 7.56 8.11 1.28
CA GLU A 36 8.04 8.69 0.02
C GLU A 36 9.53 9.04 0.08
N ALA A 37 9.99 9.63 1.18
CA ALA A 37 11.41 9.95 1.36
C ALA A 37 12.28 8.67 1.35
N ALA A 38 11.85 7.61 2.05
CA ALA A 38 12.53 6.32 2.04
C ALA A 38 12.57 5.69 0.63
N MET A 39 11.45 5.75 -0.11
CA MET A 39 11.39 5.26 -1.48
C MET A 39 12.34 6.03 -2.40
N ARG A 40 12.39 7.36 -2.29
CA ARG A 40 13.32 8.19 -3.09
C ARG A 40 14.78 7.86 -2.76
N ALA A 41 15.10 7.68 -1.49
CA ALA A 41 16.46 7.31 -1.06
C ALA A 41 16.88 5.92 -1.56
N ALA A 42 15.95 4.96 -1.62
CA ALA A 42 16.22 3.60 -2.14
C ALA A 42 16.30 3.54 -3.67
N ARG A 43 15.84 4.57 -4.39
CA ARG A 43 15.68 4.55 -5.85
C ARG A 43 16.99 4.37 -6.62
N PRO A 44 18.12 5.04 -6.27
CA PRO A 44 19.39 4.84 -6.96
C PRO A 44 19.88 3.39 -6.89
N TYR A 45 19.74 2.74 -5.74
CA TYR A 45 20.07 1.32 -5.58
C TYR A 45 19.21 0.43 -6.47
N ALA A 46 17.89 0.63 -6.46
CA ALA A 46 16.96 -0.14 -7.30
C ALA A 46 17.26 0.02 -8.80
N GLN A 47 17.70 1.21 -9.23
CA GLN A 47 18.10 1.46 -10.61
C GLN A 47 19.42 0.76 -10.96
N ALA A 48 20.44 0.86 -10.08
CA ALA A 48 21.74 0.24 -10.31
C ALA A 48 21.65 -1.30 -10.37
N ILE A 49 20.93 -1.92 -9.42
CA ILE A 49 20.76 -3.38 -9.42
C ILE A 49 19.92 -3.84 -10.61
N GLY A 50 18.89 -3.08 -11.01
CA GLY A 50 18.08 -3.36 -12.18
C GLY A 50 18.89 -3.32 -13.47
N ALA A 51 19.78 -2.34 -13.62
CA ALA A 51 20.69 -2.24 -14.76
C ALA A 51 21.67 -3.43 -14.81
N CYS A 52 22.31 -3.75 -13.69
CA CYS A 52 23.26 -4.86 -13.59
C CYS A 52 22.61 -6.22 -13.90
N LEU A 53 21.46 -6.51 -13.29
CA LEU A 53 20.71 -7.73 -13.57
C LEU A 53 20.22 -7.79 -15.02
N GLY A 54 19.83 -6.65 -15.60
CA GLY A 54 19.44 -6.55 -17.00
C GLY A 54 20.59 -6.83 -17.97
N GLU A 55 21.82 -6.44 -17.65
CA GLU A 55 23.01 -6.80 -18.42
C GLU A 55 23.36 -8.28 -18.29
N LEU A 56 23.32 -8.81 -17.06
CA LEU A 56 23.57 -10.23 -16.79
C LEU A 56 22.56 -11.15 -17.49
N ALA A 57 21.30 -10.74 -17.60
CA ALA A 57 20.28 -11.50 -18.32
C ALA A 57 20.56 -11.61 -19.83
N LYS A 58 21.28 -10.63 -20.42
CA LYS A 58 21.59 -10.59 -21.87
C LYS A 58 22.81 -11.43 -22.25
N THR A 59 23.78 -11.59 -21.35
CA THR A 59 25.04 -12.29 -21.66
C THR A 59 24.89 -13.81 -21.76
N GLY A 60 23.72 -14.37 -21.46
CA GLY A 60 23.33 -15.75 -21.79
C GLY A 60 24.10 -16.87 -21.07
N GLY A 61 25.10 -16.52 -20.25
CA GLY A 61 25.98 -17.49 -19.58
C GLY A 61 25.40 -18.10 -18.30
N ALA A 62 24.35 -17.50 -17.72
CA ALA A 62 23.75 -17.97 -16.48
C ALA A 62 22.50 -18.82 -16.76
N ARG A 63 22.63 -20.15 -16.71
CA ARG A 63 21.48 -21.07 -16.61
C ARG A 63 20.87 -20.95 -15.21
N HIS A 64 20.05 -19.92 -15.01
CA HIS A 64 19.39 -19.67 -13.75
C HIS A 64 17.88 -19.85 -13.92
N PRO A 65 17.19 -20.65 -13.07
CA PRO A 65 15.76 -20.94 -13.22
C PRO A 65 14.85 -19.70 -13.28
N LEU A 66 15.27 -18.57 -12.69
CA LEU A 66 14.53 -17.29 -12.76
C LEU A 66 14.71 -16.52 -14.08
N LEU A 67 15.69 -16.89 -14.91
CA LEU A 67 15.95 -16.28 -16.22
C LEU A 67 15.41 -17.13 -17.38
N GLU A 68 15.04 -18.38 -17.11
CA GLU A 68 14.55 -19.32 -18.12
C GLU A 68 13.04 -19.15 -18.34
N ARG A 69 12.63 -19.13 -19.62
CA ARG A 69 11.21 -19.16 -19.99
C ARG A 69 10.71 -20.60 -19.96
N ARG A 70 9.93 -20.94 -18.95
CA ARG A 70 9.28 -22.24 -18.78
C ARG A 70 7.78 -22.18 -19.08
N GLU A 71 7.20 -23.35 -19.32
CA GLU A 71 5.74 -23.50 -19.37
C GLU A 71 5.13 -23.18 -18.00
N VAL A 72 4.04 -22.42 -18.00
CA VAL A 72 3.37 -21.98 -16.77
C VAL A 72 2.36 -23.03 -16.35
N GLN A 73 2.73 -23.87 -15.40
CA GLN A 73 1.83 -24.87 -14.79
C GLN A 73 0.98 -24.28 -13.67
N SER A 74 1.52 -23.29 -12.96
CA SER A 74 0.85 -22.59 -11.87
C SER A 74 1.40 -21.16 -11.74
N SER A 75 0.53 -20.25 -11.32
CA SER A 75 0.87 -18.86 -11.02
C SER A 75 0.55 -18.55 -9.56
N GLY A 76 1.38 -17.73 -8.93
CA GLY A 76 1.16 -17.22 -7.58
C GLY A 76 0.83 -15.74 -7.62
N ILE A 77 -0.12 -15.31 -6.79
CA ILE A 77 -0.44 -13.89 -6.59
C ILE A 77 0.04 -13.49 -5.19
N LEU A 78 0.94 -12.51 -5.13
CA LEU A 78 1.32 -11.84 -3.88
C LEU A 78 0.54 -10.52 -3.78
N LEU A 79 -0.45 -10.47 -2.90
CA LEU A 79 -1.23 -9.26 -2.64
C LEU A 79 -0.76 -8.57 -1.36
N MET A 80 -0.40 -7.29 -1.46
CA MET A 80 -0.03 -6.46 -0.31
C MET A 80 -1.16 -5.48 0.02
N THR A 81 -1.69 -5.54 1.24
CA THR A 81 -2.78 -4.68 1.73
C THR A 81 -2.35 -3.85 2.94
N ALA A 82 -3.19 -2.92 3.37
CA ALA A 82 -2.97 -2.20 4.62
C ALA A 82 -3.42 -3.04 5.83
N ASP A 83 -2.61 -3.06 6.89
CA ASP A 83 -2.93 -3.76 8.16
C ASP A 83 -4.07 -3.09 8.95
N LYS A 84 -4.27 -1.78 8.75
CA LYS A 84 -5.24 -0.98 9.49
C LYS A 84 -6.44 -0.60 8.63
N GLY A 85 -7.60 -0.52 9.27
CA GLY A 85 -8.83 0.01 8.67
C GLY A 85 -8.82 1.54 8.53
N LEU A 86 -10.00 2.10 8.21
CA LEU A 86 -10.20 3.55 7.96
C LEU A 86 -9.36 4.11 6.79
N ALA A 87 -9.03 3.26 5.82
CA ALA A 87 -8.29 3.59 4.60
C ALA A 87 -9.20 3.79 3.36
N GLY A 88 -10.49 4.10 3.59
CA GLY A 88 -11.48 4.21 2.51
C GLY A 88 -11.62 2.89 1.75
N ALA A 89 -11.66 2.98 0.41
CA ALA A 89 -11.82 1.82 -0.48
C ALA A 89 -10.50 1.09 -0.81
N PHE A 90 -9.38 1.42 -0.16
CA PHE A 90 -8.05 0.92 -0.52
C PHE A 90 -7.95 -0.61 -0.57
N ASN A 91 -8.20 -1.29 0.56
CA ASN A 91 -8.12 -2.75 0.63
C ASN A 91 -9.17 -3.43 -0.25
N SER A 92 -10.41 -2.92 -0.28
CA SER A 92 -11.49 -3.49 -1.09
C SER A 92 -11.19 -3.44 -2.59
N ASN A 93 -10.61 -2.34 -3.07
CA ASN A 93 -10.22 -2.21 -4.47
C ASN A 93 -9.07 -3.14 -4.84
N LEU A 94 -8.07 -3.27 -3.96
CA LEU A 94 -6.94 -4.18 -4.15
C LEU A 94 -7.39 -5.65 -4.24
N VAL A 95 -8.26 -6.08 -3.32
CA VAL A 95 -8.80 -7.45 -3.34
C VAL A 95 -9.64 -7.69 -4.59
N ARG A 96 -10.50 -6.73 -4.99
CA ARG A 96 -11.29 -6.85 -6.21
C ARG A 96 -10.41 -6.97 -7.46
N ALA A 97 -9.33 -6.19 -7.53
CA ALA A 97 -8.39 -6.28 -8.64
C ALA A 97 -7.66 -7.64 -8.66
N ALA A 98 -7.21 -8.13 -7.51
CA ALA A 98 -6.57 -9.44 -7.43
C ALA A 98 -7.51 -10.58 -7.86
N LEU A 99 -8.77 -10.53 -7.43
CA LEU A 99 -9.79 -11.51 -7.83
C LEU A 99 -10.15 -11.45 -9.33
N SER A 100 -9.85 -10.36 -10.03
CA SER A 100 -10.05 -10.27 -11.48
C SER A 100 -8.90 -10.87 -12.28
N ILE A 101 -7.75 -11.08 -11.64
CA ILE A 101 -6.53 -11.66 -12.22
C ILE A 101 -6.42 -13.16 -11.90
N ALA A 102 -7.00 -13.57 -10.77
CA ALA A 102 -7.18 -14.97 -10.38
C ALA A 102 -8.27 -15.64 -11.22
#